data_AF-U4T9F1-F1
#
_entry.id   AF-U4T9F1-F1
#
_cell.length_a   1.000
_cell.length_b   1.000
_cell.length_c   1.000
_cell.angle_alpha   90.00
_cell.angle_beta   90.00
_cell.angle_gamma   90.00
#
_symmetry.space_group_name_H-M   'P 1'
#
loop_
_entity.id
_entity.type
_entity.pdbx_description
1 polymer ?
#
loop_
_entity_poly.entity_id
_entity_poly.type
_entity_poly.pdbx_seq_one_letter_code
_entity_poly.pdbx_strand_id
1 'polypeptide(L)'
;MSSYLCLTDYEKNLIDSALLILMKKNIQYSNQSTEDLIKQHYQNFNLTLFELCAKIKSPDFDKYISLSSEEIKNIKRGLTSLYHLLSQKTLKKKEENQKDHYKNYKLQIIELEKKIDITETDNR
;
A
#
# COMPACT_ATOMS: atom_id res chain seq x y z
N MET A 1 -10.23 17.68 16.22
CA MET A 1 -9.11 16.83 16.68
C MET A 1 -8.48 16.27 15.43
N SER A 2 -7.21 16.55 15.15
CA SER A 2 -6.51 15.94 14.01
C SER A 2 -6.38 14.45 14.28
N SER A 3 -7.10 13.64 13.52
CA SER A 3 -6.96 12.18 13.55
C SER A 3 -5.63 11.85 12.85
N TYR A 4 -4.55 11.81 13.63
CA TYR A 4 -3.27 11.33 13.14
C TYR A 4 -3.37 9.81 12.97
N LEU A 5 -3.01 9.32 11.78
CA LEU A 5 -2.94 7.89 11.51
C LEU A 5 -1.74 7.31 12.27
N CYS A 6 -1.96 6.84 13.49
CA CYS A 6 -0.93 6.18 14.28
C CYS A 6 -0.71 4.75 13.75
N LEU A 7 0.46 4.47 13.18
CA LEU A 7 0.81 3.17 12.63
C LEU A 7 1.91 2.51 13.46
N THR A 8 1.72 1.23 13.76
CA THR A 8 2.78 0.36 14.27
C THR A 8 3.86 0.17 13.21
N ASP A 9 5.08 -0.19 13.63
CA ASP A 9 6.16 -0.51 12.70
C ASP A 9 5.78 -1.63 11.73
N TYR A 10 4.98 -2.59 12.19
CA TYR A 10 4.44 -3.64 11.33
C TYR A 10 3.52 -3.09 10.24
N GLU A 11 2.57 -2.23 10.58
CA GLU A 11 1.66 -1.60 9.61
C GLU A 11 2.44 -0.72 8.63
N LYS A 12 3.42 0.06 9.10
CA LYS A 12 4.31 0.86 8.23
C LYS A 12 5.04 -0.03 7.21
N ASN A 13 5.60 -1.15 7.66
CA ASN A 13 6.28 -2.11 6.79
C ASN A 13 5.32 -2.82 5.82
N LEU A 14 4.07 -3.07 6.23
CA LEU A 14 3.05 -3.66 5.38
C LEU A 14 2.66 -2.70 4.25
N ILE A 15 2.48 -1.41 4.57
CA ILE A 15 2.19 -0.38 3.57
C ILE A 15 3.38 -0.20 2.62
N ASP A 16 4.59 -0.10 3.15
CA ASP A 16 5.80 0.00 2.32
C ASP A 16 5.91 -1.16 1.33
N SER A 17 5.69 -2.39 1.80
CA SER A 17 5.67 -3.58 0.95
C SER A 17 4.59 -3.50 -0.14
N ALA A 18 3.40 -3.02 0.21
CA ALA A 18 2.29 -2.81 -0.73
C ALA A 18 2.62 -1.77 -1.81
N LEU A 19 3.21 -0.64 -1.42
CA LEU A 19 3.63 0.42 -2.35
C LEU A 19 4.76 -0.06 -3.27
N LEU A 20 5.75 -0.78 -2.75
CA LEU A 20 6.83 -1.36 -3.55
C LEU A 20 6.32 -2.38 -4.59
N ILE A 21 5.29 -3.17 -4.25
CA ILE A 21 4.63 -4.07 -5.21
C ILE A 21 3.95 -3.27 -6.32
N LEU A 22 3.26 -2.19 -5.98
CA LEU A 22 2.62 -1.31 -6.95
C LEU A 22 3.66 -0.66 -7.88
N MET A 23 4.79 -0.20 -7.34
CA MET A 23 5.89 0.35 -8.14
C MET A 23 6.44 -0.67 -9.13
N LYS A 24 6.63 -1.92 -8.70
CA LYS A 24 7.08 -3.01 -9.58
C LYS A 24 6.10 -3.25 -10.73
N LYS A 25 4.78 -3.21 -10.48
CA LYS A 25 3.76 -3.33 -11.53
C LYS A 25 3.84 -2.14 -12.51
N ASN A 26 3.99 -0.92 -12.01
CA ASN A 26 4.12 0.27 -12.85
C ASN A 26 5.37 0.20 -13.75
N ILE A 27 6.51 -0.31 -13.25
CA ILE A 27 7.71 -0.56 -14.07
C ILE A 27 7.40 -1.54 -15.21
N GLN A 28 6.68 -2.62 -14.92
CA GLN A 28 6.28 -3.59 -15.94
C GLN A 28 5.39 -2.94 -17.02
N TYR A 29 4.37 -2.18 -16.61
CA TYR A 29 3.49 -1.48 -17.55
C TYR A 29 4.21 -0.42 -18.38
N SER A 30 5.11 0.35 -17.76
CA SER A 30 5.97 1.30 -18.45
C SER A 30 6.81 0.61 -19.52
N ASN A 31 7.46 -0.50 -19.19
CA ASN A 31 8.34 -1.21 -20.12
C ASN A 31 7.59 -1.90 -21.26
N GLN A 32 6.31 -2.22 -21.07
CA GLN A 32 5.45 -2.83 -22.09
C GLN A 32 4.82 -1.82 -23.04
N SER A 33 4.80 -0.53 -22.68
CA SER A 33 4.18 0.50 -23.50
C SER A 33 5.16 1.03 -24.55
N THR A 34 4.67 1.25 -25.76
CA THR A 34 5.39 1.98 -26.81
C THR A 34 5.14 3.49 -26.75
N GLU A 35 4.11 3.93 -26.03
CA GLU A 35 3.72 5.33 -25.92
C GLU A 35 4.49 6.04 -24.80
N ASP A 36 5.23 7.10 -25.15
CA ASP A 36 6.08 7.81 -24.18
C ASP A 36 5.28 8.51 -23.08
N LEU A 37 4.07 8.98 -23.37
CA LEU A 37 3.16 9.56 -22.37
C LEU A 37 2.79 8.53 -21.28
N ILE A 38 2.53 7.29 -21.68
CA ILE A 38 2.20 6.20 -20.76
C ILE A 38 3.43 5.83 -19.90
N LYS A 39 4.62 5.77 -20.52
CA LYS A 39 5.87 5.53 -19.78
C LYS A 39 6.11 6.61 -18.72
N GLN A 40 6.03 7.88 -19.12
CA GLN A 40 6.21 9.02 -18.23
C GLN A 40 5.17 9.02 -17.10
N HIS A 41 3.91 8.69 -17.39
CA HIS A 41 2.87 8.56 -16.38
C HIS A 41 3.27 7.56 -15.28
N TYR A 42 3.69 6.35 -15.65
CA TYR A 42 4.08 5.32 -14.67
C TYR A 42 5.38 5.65 -13.93
N GLN A 43 6.33 6.33 -14.58
CA GLN A 43 7.56 6.81 -13.93
C GLN A 43 7.26 7.89 -12.89
N ASN A 44 6.45 8.90 -13.25
CA ASN A 44 6.03 9.96 -12.34
C ASN A 44 5.22 9.39 -11.18
N PHE A 45 4.32 8.44 -11.46
CA PHE A 45 3.55 7.80 -10.41
C PHE A 45 4.45 7.01 -9.44
N ASN A 46 5.51 6.36 -9.93
CA ASN A 46 6.49 5.70 -9.07
C ASN A 46 7.25 6.67 -8.18
N LEU A 47 7.55 7.88 -8.65
CA LEU A 47 8.17 8.91 -7.81
C LEU A 47 7.25 9.27 -6.64
N THR A 48 5.96 9.49 -6.91
CA THR A 48 4.96 9.74 -5.85
C THR A 48 4.87 8.59 -4.85
N LEU A 49 4.89 7.34 -5.30
CA LEU A 49 4.87 6.18 -4.41
C LEU A 49 6.15 6.08 -3.55
N PHE A 50 7.31 6.42 -4.11
CA PHE A 50 8.57 6.45 -3.39
C PHE A 50 8.59 7.52 -2.28
N GLU A 51 8.14 8.73 -2.60
CA GLU A 51 8.00 9.83 -1.63
C GLU A 51 7.04 9.43 -0.50
N LEU A 52 5.95 8.75 -0.82
CA LEU A 52 5.00 8.23 0.15
C LEU A 52 5.64 7.15 1.06
N CYS A 53 6.45 6.23 0.52
CA CYS A 53 7.21 5.29 1.33
C CYS A 53 8.14 6.01 2.32
N ALA A 54 8.87 7.02 1.85
CA ALA A 54 9.77 7.81 2.70
C ALA A 54 9.02 8.54 3.80
N LYS A 55 7.85 9.11 3.46
CA LYS A 55 6.96 9.79 4.40
C LYS A 55 6.46 8.85 5.51
N ILE A 56 5.98 7.65 5.15
CA ILE A 56 5.46 6.66 6.11
C ILE A 56 6.56 6.12 7.04
N LYS A 57 7.78 5.97 6.53
CA LYS A 57 8.94 5.53 7.31
C LYS A 57 9.58 6.63 8.15
N SER A 58 9.13 7.87 8.02
CA SER A 58 9.65 8.98 8.80
C SER A 58 9.43 8.71 10.31
N PRO A 59 10.46 8.94 11.15
CA PRO A 59 10.33 8.76 12.60
C PRO A 59 9.23 9.64 13.22
N ASP A 60 8.88 10.75 12.55
CA ASP A 60 7.87 11.70 13.02
C ASP A 60 6.48 11.46 12.43
N PHE A 61 6.28 10.35 11.72
CA PHE A 61 5.02 10.04 11.02
C PHE A 61 3.79 10.15 11.94
N ASP A 62 3.83 9.48 13.09
CA ASP A 62 2.67 9.39 13.99
C ASP A 62 2.39 10.67 14.78
N LYS A 63 3.29 11.66 14.71
CA LYS A 63 3.23 12.88 15.52
C LYS A 63 2.78 14.12 14.75
N TYR A 64 3.27 14.27 13.52
CA TYR A 64 3.13 15.54 12.78
C TYR A 64 2.80 15.38 11.30
N ILE A 65 2.73 14.15 10.79
CA ILE A 65 2.57 13.92 9.36
C ILE A 65 1.14 13.51 9.06
N SER A 66 0.42 14.38 8.35
CA SER A 66 -0.87 14.05 7.76
C SER A 66 -0.70 13.40 6.39
N LEU A 67 -1.55 12.42 6.11
CA LEU A 67 -1.71 11.89 4.75
C LEU A 67 -2.82 12.67 4.05
N SER A 68 -2.56 13.09 2.83
CA SER A 68 -3.57 13.60 1.91
C SER A 68 -4.51 12.49 1.46
N SER A 69 -5.71 12.86 0.99
CA SER A 69 -6.66 11.88 0.42
C SER A 69 -6.05 11.08 -0.73
N GLU A 70 -5.19 11.69 -1.55
CA GLU A 70 -4.53 11.00 -2.65
C GLU A 70 -3.50 9.98 -2.16
N GLU A 71 -2.71 10.32 -1.13
CA GLU A 71 -1.80 9.37 -0.50
C GLU A 71 -2.56 8.20 0.14
N ILE A 72 -3.69 8.48 0.82
CA ILE A 72 -4.58 7.44 1.37
C ILE A 72 -5.08 6.50 0.26
N LYS A 73 -5.55 7.03 -0.88
CA LYS A 73 -5.99 6.21 -2.02
C LYS A 73 -4.86 5.33 -2.55
N ASN A 74 -3.65 5.87 -2.64
CA ASN A 74 -2.48 5.13 -3.13
C ASN A 74 -2.07 4.01 -2.17
N ILE A 75 -2.17 4.22 -0.85
CA ILE A 75 -1.99 3.17 0.16
C ILE A 75 -3.03 2.05 -0.04
N LYS A 76 -4.32 2.40 -0.13
CA LYS A 76 -5.40 1.42 -0.36
C LYS A 76 -5.18 0.62 -1.65
N ARG A 77 -4.78 1.29 -2.74
CA ARG A 77 -4.46 0.63 -4.02
C ARG A 77 -3.27 -0.34 -3.90
N GLY A 78 -2.25 0.04 -3.12
CA GLY A 78 -1.12 -0.82 -2.79
C GLY A 78 -1.54 -2.05 -1.99
N LEU A 79 -2.33 -1.86 -0.93
CA LEU A 79 -2.86 -2.92 -0.06
C LEU A 79 -3.73 -3.91 -0.84
N THR A 80 -4.62 -3.41 -1.70
CA THR A 80 -5.42 -4.24 -2.61
C THR A 80 -4.53 -5.05 -3.56
N SER A 81 -3.48 -4.43 -4.10
CA SER A 81 -2.51 -5.12 -4.97
C SER A 81 -1.74 -6.21 -4.25
N LEU A 82 -1.32 -5.97 -3.01
CA LEU A 82 -0.68 -6.95 -2.15
C LEU A 82 -1.63 -8.10 -1.82
N TYR A 83 -2.87 -7.80 -1.44
CA TYR A 83 -3.90 -8.80 -1.18
C TYR A 83 -4.13 -9.71 -2.39
N HIS A 84 -4.26 -9.14 -3.59
CA HIS A 84 -4.44 -9.90 -4.82
C HIS A 84 -3.22 -10.78 -5.14
N LEU A 85 -2.00 -10.29 -4.91
CA LEU A 85 -0.79 -11.07 -5.10
C LEU A 85 -0.73 -12.26 -4.13
N LEU A 86 -1.06 -12.02 -2.85
CA LEU A 86 -1.07 -13.07 -1.84
C LEU A 86 -2.14 -14.12 -2.16
N SER A 87 -3.36 -13.71 -2.55
CA SER A 87 -4.44 -14.64 -2.90
C SER A 87 -4.10 -15.53 -4.10
N GLN A 88 -3.46 -14.97 -5.14
CA GLN A 88 -3.00 -15.74 -6.30
C GLN A 88 -1.90 -16.74 -5.94
N LYS A 89 -0.97 -16.40 -5.04
CA LYS A 89 0.06 -17.34 -4.57
C LYS A 89 -0.56 -18.50 -3.79
N THR A 90 -1.60 -18.24 -3.00
CA THR A 90 -2.34 -19.28 -2.26
C THR A 90 -3.05 -20.26 -3.20
N LEU A 91 -3.65 -19.78 -4.30
CA LEU A 91 -4.26 -20.66 -5.31
C LEU A 91 -3.23 -21.59 -5.99
N LYS A 92 -1.96 -21.16 -6.08
CA LYS A 92 -0.87 -21.95 -6.67
C LYS A 92 -0.20 -22.93 -5.69
N LYS A 93 -0.30 -22.70 -4.38
CA LYS A 93 0.27 -23.58 -3.33
C LYS A 93 -0.85 -24.26 -2.54
N LYS A 94 -1.24 -25.48 -2.95
CA LYS A 94 -2.08 -26.39 -2.16
C LYS A 94 -1.26 -27.04 -1.02
N GLU A 95 -0.81 -26.26 -0.05
CA GLU A 95 -0.17 -26.81 1.17
C GLU A 95 -0.98 -26.41 2.41
N GLU A 96 -1.49 -27.41 3.13
CA GLU A 96 -2.46 -27.28 4.22
C GLU A 96 -1.98 -26.38 5.38
N ASN A 97 -0.67 -26.23 5.58
CA ASN A 97 -0.09 -25.41 6.65
C ASN A 97 0.01 -23.90 6.34
N GLN A 98 -0.26 -23.45 5.10
CA GLN A 98 -0.19 -22.03 4.73
C GLN A 98 -1.55 -21.31 4.82
N LYS A 99 -2.65 -22.04 5.00
CA LYS A 99 -4.01 -21.46 5.10
C LYS A 99 -4.16 -20.50 6.28
N ASP A 100 -3.64 -20.86 7.45
CA ASP A 100 -3.81 -20.07 8.68
C ASP A 100 -2.94 -18.80 8.67
N HIS A 101 -1.70 -18.89 8.19
CA HIS A 101 -0.84 -17.71 8.00
C HIS A 101 -1.46 -16.72 7.01
N TYR A 102 -2.07 -17.19 5.91
CA TYR A 102 -2.72 -16.33 4.93
C TYR A 102 -4.00 -15.66 5.47
N LYS A 103 -4.82 -16.39 6.23
CA LYS A 103 -5.99 -15.82 6.91
C LYS A 103 -5.57 -14.67 7.83
N ASN A 104 -4.43 -14.81 8.50
CA ASN A 104 -3.87 -13.77 9.35
C ASN A 104 -3.45 -12.52 8.56
N TYR A 105 -2.71 -12.67 7.44
CA TYR A 105 -2.34 -11.53 6.59
C TYR A 105 -3.56 -10.81 5.98
N LYS A 106 -4.59 -11.55 5.57
CA LYS A 106 -5.83 -10.96 5.05
C LYS A 106 -6.52 -10.11 6.10
N LEU A 107 -6.64 -10.61 7.33
CA LEU A 107 -7.28 -9.88 8.42
C LEU A 107 -6.49 -8.60 8.74
N GLN A 108 -5.17 -8.67 8.78
CA GLN A 108 -4.30 -7.51 9.03
C GLN A 108 -4.42 -6.43 7.95
N ILE A 109 -4.52 -6.80 6.67
CA ILE A 109 -4.76 -5.83 5.59
C ILE A 109 -6.12 -5.16 5.75
N ILE A 110 -7.18 -5.94 6.04
CA ILE A 110 -8.54 -5.41 6.23
C ILE A 110 -8.62 -4.49 7.45
N GLU A 111 -7.98 -4.85 8.56
CA GLU A 111 -7.93 -4.02 9.76
C GLU A 111 -7.20 -2.71 9.51
N LEU A 112 -6.09 -2.76 8.77
CA LEU A 112 -5.35 -1.56 8.38
C LEU A 112 -6.17 -0.67 7.43
N GLU A 113 -6.87 -1.23 6.45
CA GLU A 113 -7.78 -0.48 5.57
C GLU A 113 -8.87 0.23 6.38
N LYS A 114 -9.52 -0.47 7.32
CA LYS A 114 -10.53 0.14 8.22
C LYS A 114 -9.97 1.28 9.06
N LYS A 115 -8.76 1.11 9.58
CA LYS A 115 -8.07 2.13 10.38
C LYS A 115 -7.79 3.39 9.56
N ILE A 116 -7.40 3.21 8.30
CA ILE A 116 -7.22 4.29 7.34
C ILE A 116 -8.56 4.96 7.02
N ASP A 117 -9.65 4.20 6.82
CA ASP A 117 -10.99 4.72 6.53
C ASP A 117 -11.55 5.62 7.64
N ILE A 118 -11.40 5.21 8.91
CA ILE A 118 -11.83 6.01 10.07
C ILE A 118 -11.13 7.38 10.04
N THR A 119 -9.84 7.38 9.73
CA THR A 119 -9.02 8.60 9.68
C THR A 119 -9.43 9.51 8.51
N GLU A 120 -9.86 8.95 7.37
CA GLU A 120 -10.40 9.73 6.24
C GLU A 120 -11.76 10.37 6.55
N THR A 121 -12.57 9.72 7.38
CA THR A 121 -13.93 10.19 7.74
C THR A 121 -13.89 11.34 8.74
N ASP A 122 -12.91 11.33 9.66
CA ASP A 122 -12.71 12.39 10.67
C ASP A 122 -12.05 13.67 10.12
N ASN A 123 -11.47 13.62 8.91
CA ASN A 123 -10.82 14.76 8.25
C ASN A 123 -11.72 15.46 7.21
N ARG A 124 -13.01 15.12 7.14
CA ARG A 124 -14.04 15.84 6.36
C ARG A 124 -14.87 16.74 7.26
#